data_AF-A0A1C3JUP1-F1
#
_entry.id   AF-A0A1C3JUP1-F1
#
_cell.length_a   1.000
_cell.length_b   1.000
_cell.length_c   1.000
_cell.angle_alpha   90.00
_cell.angle_beta   90.00
_cell.angle_gamma   90.00
#
_symmetry.space_group_name_H-M   'P 1'
#
loop_
_entity.id
_entity.type
_entity.pdbx_description
1 polymer ?
#
loop_
_entity_poly.entity_id
_entity_poly.type
_entity_poly.pdbx_seq_one_letter_code
_entity_poly.pdbx_strand_id
1 'polypeptide(L)'
;MFKFQSNKHDWSDDCYRFFLDESDQVIKGWFVKFNEECKDLECKVYNQDGSFYFFEVKVSLYRPQLSSIFKNISNVEYSGFEVDFDCLNFKKIVFYINDVILATVSKNLPLLFVHVPKTAGTTINSAIIDLFGKDDSLVHVESKPNWADENKFKYIDFISGHHPYKFFMRYNFLKNFRKAISFREPYSHVISHLSWVRALSESGSESRFLKHPEYIKKLSLKLSNFDFSDPLSISKMIESLEDEEFRLFDNTQMRYIRSDISKKRVDEIDLNDSIVNLKDFDFIGIDEDIEAFISTIYLSYGKKYNAKDSRKNVLNNKFGFDIKNEEIKKSLQPLVKYDLALYDILLNNNKEKKAL
;
A
#
# COMPACT_ATOMS: atom_id res chain seq x y z
N MET A 1 -20.23 -3.32 -7.08
CA MET A 1 -19.70 -1.95 -7.16
C MET A 1 -18.36 -2.04 -7.88
N PHE A 2 -18.38 -1.84 -9.19
CA PHE A 2 -17.17 -1.82 -9.99
C PHE A 2 -16.47 -0.47 -9.76
N LYS A 3 -15.14 -0.42 -9.86
CA LYS A 3 -14.41 0.83 -9.63
C LYS A 3 -13.55 1.18 -10.83
N PHE A 4 -13.83 2.35 -11.38
CA PHE A 4 -13.18 2.88 -12.57
C PHE A 4 -11.81 3.45 -12.22
N GLN A 5 -10.74 2.93 -12.83
CA GLN A 5 -9.41 3.51 -12.71
C GLN A 5 -9.04 4.12 -14.05
N SER A 6 -9.27 5.44 -14.16
CA SER A 6 -8.89 6.20 -15.34
C SER A 6 -7.38 6.41 -15.33
N ASN A 7 -6.71 6.17 -16.46
CA ASN A 7 -5.29 6.48 -16.60
C ASN A 7 -5.15 8.00 -16.75
N LYS A 8 -4.86 8.73 -15.66
CA LYS A 8 -4.90 10.20 -15.57
C LYS A 8 -3.75 10.95 -16.29
N HIS A 9 -2.85 10.26 -16.99
CA HIS A 9 -1.55 10.86 -17.30
C HIS A 9 -1.43 11.78 -18.52
N ASP A 10 -2.44 11.90 -19.38
CA ASP A 10 -2.44 12.87 -20.50
C ASP A 10 -3.77 13.64 -20.62
N TRP A 11 -4.29 14.19 -19.52
CA TRP A 11 -5.64 14.80 -19.47
C TRP A 11 -5.64 16.31 -19.75
N SER A 12 -4.66 16.80 -20.51
CA SER A 12 -4.69 18.15 -21.06
C SER A 12 -5.42 18.23 -22.41
N ASP A 13 -5.81 17.10 -23.00
CA ASP A 13 -6.55 17.06 -24.27
C ASP A 13 -7.80 16.17 -24.18
N ASP A 14 -8.96 16.81 -24.01
CA ASP A 14 -10.30 16.24 -24.04
C ASP A 14 -10.53 15.31 -25.26
N CYS A 15 -10.24 14.00 -25.15
CA CYS A 15 -10.45 13.04 -26.24
C CYS A 15 -11.52 11.98 -25.96
N TYR A 16 -11.83 11.65 -24.70
CA TYR A 16 -12.88 10.66 -24.34
C TYR A 16 -13.32 10.73 -22.87
N ARG A 17 -14.51 10.19 -22.57
CA ARG A 17 -15.07 10.00 -21.23
C ARG A 17 -15.79 8.66 -21.13
N PHE A 18 -15.51 7.92 -20.07
CA PHE A 18 -16.16 6.64 -19.76
C PHE A 18 -17.21 6.85 -18.66
N PHE A 19 -18.39 6.23 -18.81
CA PHE A 19 -19.48 6.24 -17.84
C PHE A 19 -19.98 4.82 -17.61
N LEU A 20 -19.62 4.23 -16.48
CA LEU A 20 -20.16 2.94 -16.12
C LEU A 20 -21.63 3.11 -15.69
N ASP A 21 -22.54 2.43 -16.39
CA ASP A 21 -23.94 2.32 -15.99
C ASP A 21 -24.15 0.98 -15.28
N GLU A 22 -24.10 0.98 -13.94
CA GLU A 22 -24.14 -0.25 -13.14
C GLU A 22 -25.50 -0.97 -13.18
N SER A 23 -26.60 -0.31 -13.55
CA SER A 23 -27.94 -0.93 -13.51
C SER A 23 -28.18 -1.92 -14.63
N ASP A 24 -27.53 -1.71 -15.78
CA ASP A 24 -27.85 -2.43 -17.01
C ASP A 24 -26.80 -3.49 -17.39
N GLN A 25 -25.73 -3.64 -16.60
CA GLN A 25 -24.53 -4.41 -16.99
C GLN A 25 -23.90 -3.92 -18.30
N VAL A 26 -23.95 -2.60 -18.52
CA VAL A 26 -23.39 -1.96 -19.72
C VAL A 26 -22.41 -0.85 -19.32
N ILE A 27 -21.21 -0.86 -19.88
CA ILE A 27 -20.25 0.25 -19.79
C ILE A 27 -20.64 1.13 -20.94
N LYS A 28 -21.11 2.33 -20.61
CA LYS A 28 -21.39 3.37 -21.57
C LYS A 28 -20.18 4.32 -21.59
N GLY A 29 -20.04 5.09 -22.65
CA GLY A 29 -19.06 6.16 -22.68
C GLY A 29 -19.17 6.93 -23.97
N TRP A 30 -18.27 7.87 -24.18
CA TRP A 30 -18.17 8.64 -25.40
C TRP A 30 -16.75 9.15 -25.66
N PHE A 31 -16.46 9.46 -26.91
CA PHE A 31 -15.23 10.13 -27.33
C PHE A 31 -15.48 11.62 -27.52
N VAL A 32 -14.65 12.50 -26.96
CA VAL A 32 -14.76 13.94 -27.23
C VAL A 32 -14.28 14.26 -28.65
N LYS A 33 -13.34 13.50 -29.23
CA LYS A 33 -12.99 13.56 -30.65
C LYS A 33 -13.15 12.17 -31.28
N PHE A 34 -14.34 11.88 -31.82
CA PHE A 34 -14.55 10.65 -32.57
C PHE A 34 -13.94 10.81 -33.97
N ASN A 35 -12.83 10.11 -34.23
CA ASN A 35 -12.19 10.02 -35.55
C ASN A 35 -12.33 8.58 -36.10
N GLU A 36 -11.82 8.34 -37.32
CA GLU A 36 -11.85 6.98 -37.90
C GLU A 36 -11.13 5.95 -37.01
N GLU A 37 -10.07 6.33 -36.30
CA GLU A 37 -9.34 5.44 -35.38
C GLU A 37 -10.20 5.00 -34.18
N CYS A 38 -11.22 5.78 -33.80
CA CYS A 38 -12.16 5.38 -32.75
C CYS A 38 -13.07 4.22 -33.17
N LYS A 39 -13.15 3.89 -34.46
CA LYS A 39 -13.84 2.67 -34.93
C LYS A 39 -13.08 1.40 -34.59
N ASP A 40 -11.77 1.51 -34.34
CA ASP A 40 -10.90 0.41 -33.92
C ASP A 40 -10.86 0.29 -32.38
N LEU A 41 -11.88 0.80 -31.67
CA LEU A 41 -11.99 0.60 -30.22
C LEU A 41 -12.21 -0.88 -29.93
N GLU A 42 -11.21 -1.48 -29.29
CA GLU A 42 -11.28 -2.86 -28.85
C GLU A 42 -11.39 -2.94 -27.32
N CYS A 43 -12.07 -3.99 -26.85
CA CYS A 43 -12.29 -4.26 -25.44
C CYS A 43 -11.78 -5.66 -25.09
N LYS A 44 -10.80 -5.75 -24.20
CA LYS A 44 -10.27 -7.02 -23.65
C LYS A 44 -10.86 -7.24 -22.27
N VAL A 45 -11.56 -8.34 -22.09
CA VAL A 45 -12.07 -8.76 -20.80
C VAL A 45 -11.18 -9.87 -20.27
N TYR A 46 -10.55 -9.62 -19.13
CA TYR A 46 -9.71 -10.60 -18.43
C TYR A 46 -10.55 -11.31 -17.38
N ASN A 47 -10.53 -12.63 -17.41
CA ASN A 47 -11.14 -13.51 -16.43
C ASN A 47 -10.30 -13.59 -15.13
N GLN A 48 -10.87 -14.22 -14.11
CA GLN A 48 -10.20 -14.45 -12.82
C GLN A 48 -8.95 -15.34 -12.93
N ASP A 49 -8.92 -16.25 -13.90
CA ASP A 49 -7.79 -17.15 -14.17
C ASP A 49 -6.70 -16.51 -15.05
N GLY A 50 -6.87 -15.24 -15.43
CA GLY A 50 -5.93 -14.51 -16.30
C GLY A 50 -6.13 -14.73 -17.80
N SER A 51 -7.00 -15.67 -18.22
CA SER A 51 -7.43 -15.77 -19.62
C SER A 51 -8.16 -14.50 -20.04
N PHE A 52 -8.16 -14.18 -21.34
CA PHE A 52 -8.89 -13.04 -21.86
C PHE A 52 -9.60 -13.36 -23.16
N TYR A 53 -10.61 -12.56 -23.46
CA TYR A 53 -11.34 -12.58 -24.72
C TYR A 53 -11.70 -11.15 -25.12
N PHE A 54 -11.99 -10.98 -26.41
CA PHE A 54 -12.39 -9.70 -26.96
C PHE A 54 -13.91 -9.58 -26.88
N PHE A 55 -14.40 -8.41 -26.49
CA PHE A 55 -15.80 -8.04 -26.61
C PHE A 55 -16.00 -7.10 -27.80
N GLU A 56 -17.12 -7.29 -28.48
CA GLU A 56 -17.60 -6.32 -29.45
C GLU A 56 -17.97 -5.03 -28.73
N VAL A 57 -17.41 -3.92 -29.18
CA VAL A 57 -17.76 -2.59 -28.70
C VAL A 57 -18.71 -1.97 -29.72
N LYS A 58 -19.93 -1.65 -29.29
CA LYS A 58 -20.87 -0.89 -30.11
C LYS A 58 -20.45 0.57 -30.08
N VAL A 59 -19.83 1.04 -31.15
CA VAL A 59 -19.42 2.45 -31.31
C VAL A 59 -20.48 3.24 -32.08
N SER A 60 -20.26 4.56 -32.19
CA SER A 60 -21.13 5.49 -32.92
C SER A 60 -22.55 5.66 -32.36
N LEU A 61 -22.72 5.45 -31.05
CA LEU A 61 -24.02 5.56 -30.40
C LEU A 61 -24.43 7.01 -30.18
N TYR A 62 -25.72 7.29 -30.42
CA TYR A 62 -26.27 8.62 -30.28
C TYR A 62 -26.38 9.05 -28.81
N ARG A 63 -25.90 10.26 -28.51
CA ARG A 63 -25.80 10.92 -27.20
C ARG A 63 -26.12 12.41 -27.37
N PRO A 64 -27.40 12.79 -27.48
CA PRO A 64 -27.83 14.13 -27.91
C PRO A 64 -27.36 15.26 -27.00
N GLN A 65 -27.12 14.98 -25.71
CA GLN A 65 -26.69 16.00 -24.76
C GLN A 65 -25.26 16.48 -25.01
N LEU A 66 -24.41 15.67 -25.68
CA LEU A 66 -23.01 16.03 -25.89
C LEU A 66 -22.84 17.24 -26.78
N SER A 67 -23.69 17.45 -27.79
CA SER A 67 -23.62 18.62 -28.67
C SER A 67 -23.88 19.94 -27.94
N SER A 68 -24.65 19.91 -26.85
CA SER A 68 -24.87 21.09 -26.00
C SER A 68 -23.67 21.42 -25.11
N ILE A 69 -22.91 20.39 -24.71
CA ILE A 69 -21.70 20.51 -23.87
C ILE A 69 -20.47 20.87 -24.72
N PHE A 70 -20.32 20.24 -25.89
CA PHE A 70 -19.15 20.35 -26.77
C PHE A 70 -19.52 20.99 -28.11
N LYS A 71 -20.00 22.24 -28.07
CA LYS A 71 -20.55 22.96 -29.23
C LYS A 71 -19.61 23.11 -30.43
N ASN A 72 -18.30 23.03 -30.21
CA ASN A 72 -17.28 23.24 -31.23
C ASN A 72 -16.81 21.93 -31.89
N ILE A 73 -17.43 20.79 -31.55
CA ILE A 73 -17.03 19.49 -32.05
C ILE A 73 -18.16 18.94 -32.92
N SER A 74 -17.87 18.81 -34.21
CA SER A 74 -18.83 18.26 -35.18
C SER A 74 -19.14 16.79 -34.88
N ASN A 75 -20.42 16.42 -34.95
CA ASN A 75 -20.92 15.05 -34.77
C ASN A 75 -20.62 14.42 -33.40
N VAL A 76 -20.30 15.22 -32.37
CA VAL A 76 -19.99 14.71 -31.02
C VAL A 76 -21.17 13.94 -30.42
N GLU A 77 -22.39 14.21 -30.86
CA GLU A 77 -23.58 13.47 -30.48
C GLU A 77 -23.60 12.02 -31.00
N TYR A 78 -22.71 11.61 -31.90
CA TYR A 78 -22.53 10.22 -32.34
C TYR A 78 -21.26 9.57 -31.79
N SER A 79 -20.66 10.15 -30.75
CA SER A 79 -19.39 9.64 -30.21
C SER A 79 -19.54 8.56 -29.14
N GLY A 80 -20.78 8.11 -28.87
CA GLY A 80 -21.04 7.16 -27.82
C GLY A 80 -20.51 5.77 -28.12
N PHE A 81 -20.17 5.02 -27.08
CA PHE A 81 -19.97 3.57 -27.17
C PHE A 81 -20.66 2.85 -26.02
N GLU A 82 -20.95 1.57 -26.24
CA GLU A 82 -21.45 0.62 -25.26
C GLU A 82 -20.70 -0.70 -25.36
N VAL A 83 -20.34 -1.23 -24.20
CA VAL A 83 -19.94 -2.62 -24.04
C VAL A 83 -20.95 -3.28 -23.14
N ASP A 84 -21.68 -4.22 -23.71
CA ASP A 84 -22.55 -5.12 -22.97
C ASP A 84 -21.67 -6.20 -22.34
N PHE A 85 -21.67 -6.31 -21.02
CA PHE A 85 -21.00 -7.41 -20.32
C PHE A 85 -22.04 -8.16 -19.51
N ASP A 86 -22.68 -9.11 -20.17
CA ASP A 86 -23.41 -10.22 -19.55
C ASP A 86 -22.48 -11.14 -18.69
N CYS A 87 -21.23 -10.75 -18.50
CA CYS A 87 -20.20 -11.49 -17.78
C CYS A 87 -19.95 -10.88 -16.39
N LEU A 88 -20.77 -11.30 -15.43
CA LEU A 88 -20.63 -10.99 -13.99
C LEU A 88 -19.26 -11.38 -13.37
N ASN A 89 -18.39 -12.07 -14.13
CA ASN A 89 -17.20 -12.74 -13.63
C ASN A 89 -15.87 -12.33 -14.29
N PHE A 90 -15.75 -11.06 -14.69
CA PHE A 90 -14.44 -10.53 -15.07
C PHE A 90 -13.60 -10.11 -13.86
N LYS A 91 -12.27 -10.07 -14.06
CA LYS A 91 -11.29 -9.47 -13.15
C LYS A 91 -11.09 -7.99 -13.49
N LYS A 92 -10.78 -7.72 -14.76
CA LYS A 92 -10.62 -6.37 -15.32
C LYS A 92 -11.04 -6.33 -16.78
N ILE A 93 -11.47 -5.16 -17.22
CA ILE A 93 -11.77 -4.82 -18.61
C ILE A 93 -10.77 -3.75 -19.03
N VAL A 94 -10.11 -3.94 -20.16
CA VAL A 94 -9.13 -3.00 -20.71
C VAL A 94 -9.61 -2.54 -22.08
N PHE A 95 -9.74 -1.23 -22.23
CA PHE A 95 -10.11 -0.57 -23.48
C PHE A 95 -8.87 -0.05 -24.17
N TYR A 96 -8.74 -0.27 -25.48
CA TYR A 96 -7.60 0.18 -26.26
C TYR A 96 -7.98 0.53 -27.69
N ILE A 97 -7.21 1.43 -28.29
CA ILE A 97 -7.24 1.80 -29.71
C ILE A 97 -5.81 1.68 -30.20
N ASN A 98 -5.58 0.95 -31.31
CA ASN A 98 -4.25 0.83 -31.92
C ASN A 98 -3.15 0.44 -30.91
N ASP A 99 -3.42 -0.58 -30.09
CA ASP A 99 -2.57 -1.06 -28.98
C ASP A 99 -2.31 -0.06 -27.83
N VAL A 100 -2.90 1.13 -27.86
CA VAL A 100 -2.84 2.13 -26.79
C VAL A 100 -4.02 1.95 -25.84
N ILE A 101 -3.73 1.78 -24.55
CA ILE A 101 -4.76 1.61 -23.53
C ILE A 101 -5.40 2.95 -23.17
N LEU A 102 -6.71 3.02 -23.32
CA LEU A 102 -7.50 4.18 -22.97
C LEU A 102 -7.99 4.15 -21.52
N ALA A 103 -8.47 2.98 -21.07
CA ALA A 103 -9.07 2.82 -19.75
C ALA A 103 -8.97 1.39 -19.24
N THR A 104 -9.03 1.25 -17.93
CA THR A 104 -9.18 -0.05 -17.25
C THR A 104 -10.34 0.03 -16.25
N VAL A 105 -11.26 -0.92 -16.35
CA VAL A 105 -12.36 -1.09 -15.40
C VAL A 105 -12.08 -2.35 -14.61
N SER A 106 -11.78 -2.20 -13.34
CA SER A 106 -11.51 -3.34 -12.46
C SER A 106 -12.69 -3.57 -11.53
N LYS A 107 -12.99 -4.83 -11.25
CA LYS A 107 -14.03 -5.18 -10.28
C LYS A 107 -13.67 -4.67 -8.88
N ASN A 108 -12.38 -4.63 -8.58
CA ASN A 108 -11.85 -4.10 -7.32
C ASN A 108 -10.74 -3.09 -7.60
N LEU A 109 -10.61 -2.07 -6.74
CA LEU A 109 -9.46 -1.17 -6.78
C LEU A 109 -8.21 -1.91 -6.31
N PRO A 110 -7.03 -1.63 -6.90
CA PRO A 110 -5.79 -2.21 -6.43
C PRO A 110 -5.44 -1.69 -5.02
N LEU A 111 -4.62 -2.44 -4.29
CA LEU A 111 -4.26 -2.18 -2.90
C LEU A 111 -2.76 -1.83 -2.79
N LEU A 112 -2.48 -0.72 -2.13
CA LEU A 112 -1.14 -0.33 -1.69
C LEU A 112 -1.05 -0.60 -0.19
N PHE A 113 -0.11 -1.45 0.22
CA PHE A 113 0.21 -1.68 1.62
C PHE A 113 1.55 -1.05 2.00
N VAL A 114 1.48 0.04 2.77
CA VAL A 114 2.65 0.69 3.37
C VAL A 114 3.15 -0.21 4.50
N HIS A 115 4.19 -1.00 4.20
CA HIS A 115 4.68 -2.02 5.10
C HIS A 115 5.71 -1.40 6.07
N VAL A 116 5.26 -1.11 7.29
CA VAL A 116 6.16 -0.75 8.39
C VAL A 116 6.91 -2.01 8.86
N PRO A 117 8.25 -2.01 8.97
CA PRO A 117 8.98 -3.17 9.46
C PRO A 117 8.44 -3.65 10.81
N LYS A 118 8.39 -4.96 11.04
CA LYS A 118 8.02 -5.58 12.32
C LYS A 118 6.56 -5.38 12.79
N THR A 119 5.64 -4.97 11.92
CA THR A 119 4.18 -4.89 12.19
C THR A 119 3.39 -6.02 11.51
N ALA A 120 3.94 -7.25 11.58
CA ALA A 120 3.40 -8.47 10.96
C ALA A 120 3.21 -8.44 9.43
N GLY A 121 3.92 -7.56 8.71
CA GLY A 121 3.72 -7.42 7.27
C GLY A 121 4.08 -8.64 6.41
N THR A 122 4.90 -9.59 6.88
CA THR A 122 5.05 -10.89 6.18
C THR A 122 3.74 -11.68 6.15
N THR A 123 3.01 -11.70 7.27
CA THR A 123 1.70 -12.36 7.38
C THR A 123 0.67 -11.65 6.50
N ILE A 124 0.62 -10.32 6.57
CA ILE A 124 -0.27 -9.49 5.74
C ILE A 124 0.03 -9.72 4.26
N ASN A 125 1.29 -9.60 3.84
CA ASN A 125 1.68 -9.81 2.44
C ASN A 125 1.28 -11.20 1.94
N SER A 126 1.47 -12.25 2.76
CA SER A 126 1.10 -13.61 2.37
C SER A 126 -0.41 -13.74 2.15
N ALA A 127 -1.22 -13.21 3.08
CA ALA A 127 -2.67 -13.21 2.93
C ALA A 127 -3.14 -12.37 1.74
N ILE A 128 -2.59 -11.17 1.55
CA ILE A 128 -3.01 -10.32 0.43
C ILE A 128 -2.55 -10.87 -0.93
N ILE A 129 -1.41 -11.56 -1.00
CA ILE A 129 -1.02 -12.34 -2.18
C ILE A 129 -2.03 -13.45 -2.46
N ASP A 130 -2.51 -14.18 -1.43
CA ASP A 130 -3.57 -15.18 -1.60
C ASP A 130 -4.89 -14.54 -2.09
N LEU A 131 -5.15 -13.26 -1.75
CA LEU A 131 -6.33 -12.51 -2.20
C LEU A 131 -6.26 -12.14 -3.69
N PHE A 132 -5.14 -11.60 -4.15
CA PHE A 132 -4.98 -11.04 -5.50
C PHE A 132 -4.34 -11.99 -6.52
N GLY A 133 -3.55 -12.96 -6.07
CA GLY A 133 -2.70 -13.80 -6.91
C GLY A 133 -1.26 -13.32 -6.93
N LYS A 134 -0.32 -14.26 -7.05
CA LYS A 134 1.13 -13.99 -7.03
C LYS A 134 1.58 -13.10 -8.19
N ASP A 135 1.04 -13.32 -9.37
CA ASP A 135 1.44 -12.59 -10.59
C ASP A 135 0.90 -11.16 -10.64
N ASP A 136 -0.15 -10.88 -9.85
CA ASP A 136 -0.74 -9.54 -9.69
C ASP A 136 -0.28 -8.84 -8.42
N SER A 137 0.76 -9.38 -7.77
CA SER A 137 1.29 -8.89 -6.51
C SER A 137 2.76 -8.53 -6.60
N LEU A 138 3.10 -7.30 -6.18
CA LEU A 138 4.45 -6.80 -6.09
C LEU A 138 4.79 -6.41 -4.65
N VAL A 139 5.33 -7.38 -3.90
CA VAL A 139 5.83 -7.15 -2.53
C VAL A 139 7.33 -6.87 -2.50
N HIS A 140 7.81 -6.27 -1.40
CA HIS A 140 9.22 -5.89 -1.19
C HIS A 140 9.78 -5.02 -2.31
N VAL A 141 9.01 -4.01 -2.72
CA VAL A 141 9.38 -3.15 -3.84
C VAL A 141 10.69 -2.41 -3.64
N GLU A 142 11.10 -2.16 -2.39
CA GLU A 142 12.40 -1.56 -2.05
C GLU A 142 13.60 -2.38 -2.57
N SER A 143 13.40 -3.67 -2.84
CA SER A 143 14.45 -4.57 -3.36
C SER A 143 14.33 -4.83 -4.88
N LYS A 144 13.38 -4.20 -5.56
CA LYS A 144 13.10 -4.45 -6.98
C LYS A 144 13.50 -3.24 -7.83
N PRO A 145 14.47 -3.35 -8.75
CA PRO A 145 14.82 -2.26 -9.63
C PRO A 145 13.62 -1.91 -10.52
N ASN A 146 13.43 -0.62 -10.78
CA ASN A 146 12.39 -0.07 -11.66
C ASN A 146 10.95 -0.43 -11.25
N TRP A 147 10.68 -0.80 -9.99
CA TRP A 147 9.34 -1.17 -9.53
C TRP A 147 8.29 -0.05 -9.76
N ALA A 148 8.74 1.19 -9.88
CA ALA A 148 7.91 2.36 -10.10
C ALA A 148 7.71 2.72 -11.60
N ASP A 149 8.17 1.86 -12.52
CA ASP A 149 7.87 1.98 -13.94
C ASP A 149 6.38 1.68 -14.18
N GLU A 150 5.61 2.75 -14.37
CA GLU A 150 4.16 2.68 -14.55
C GLU A 150 3.78 1.78 -15.74
N ASN A 151 4.53 1.79 -16.84
CA ASN A 151 4.22 0.97 -18.01
C ASN A 151 4.30 -0.53 -17.70
N LYS A 152 5.21 -0.91 -16.79
CA LYS A 152 5.43 -2.29 -16.39
C LYS A 152 4.43 -2.77 -15.35
N PHE A 153 3.98 -1.89 -14.45
CA PHE A 153 3.20 -2.27 -13.28
C PHE A 153 1.78 -1.69 -13.23
N LYS A 154 1.29 -1.07 -14.32
CA LYS A 154 -0.09 -0.56 -14.44
C LYS A 154 -1.20 -1.58 -14.19
N TYR A 155 -0.87 -2.87 -14.17
CA TYR A 155 -1.83 -3.97 -13.97
C TYR A 155 -1.64 -4.73 -12.67
N ILE A 156 -0.74 -4.30 -11.81
CA ILE A 156 -0.54 -4.94 -10.51
C ILE A 156 -1.68 -4.52 -9.59
N ASP A 157 -2.38 -5.52 -9.04
CA ASP A 157 -3.51 -5.29 -8.14
C ASP A 157 -3.08 -5.13 -6.68
N PHE A 158 -1.85 -5.55 -6.33
CA PHE A 158 -1.31 -5.39 -4.99
C PHE A 158 0.16 -4.95 -4.98
N ILE A 159 0.46 -3.83 -4.32
CA ILE A 159 1.83 -3.34 -4.12
C ILE A 159 2.13 -3.22 -2.62
N SER A 160 3.29 -3.70 -2.20
CA SER A 160 3.77 -3.52 -0.83
C SER A 160 5.28 -3.32 -0.76
N GLY A 161 5.72 -2.45 0.14
CA GLY A 161 7.13 -2.34 0.48
C GLY A 161 7.42 -1.39 1.63
N HIS A 162 8.71 -1.37 1.98
CA HIS A 162 9.27 -0.60 3.07
C HIS A 162 9.61 0.85 2.67
N HIS A 163 8.66 1.53 2.02
CA HIS A 163 8.76 2.96 1.71
C HIS A 163 7.74 3.76 2.51
N PRO A 164 8.07 5.01 2.93
CA PRO A 164 7.10 5.90 3.54
C PRO A 164 5.92 6.21 2.60
N TYR A 165 4.75 6.48 3.15
CA TYR A 165 3.52 6.82 2.44
C TYR A 165 3.75 7.92 1.38
N LYS A 166 4.36 9.04 1.76
CA LYS A 166 4.64 10.13 0.83
C LYS A 166 5.62 9.78 -0.27
N PHE A 167 6.47 8.77 -0.09
CA PHE A 167 7.30 8.25 -1.18
C PHE A 167 6.41 7.62 -2.25
N PHE A 168 5.47 6.75 -1.87
CA PHE A 168 4.51 6.16 -2.81
C PHE A 168 3.66 7.21 -3.52
N MET A 169 3.23 8.26 -2.82
CA MET A 169 2.38 9.31 -3.41
C MET A 169 3.07 10.20 -4.45
N ARG A 170 4.39 10.06 -4.63
CA ARG A 170 5.11 10.67 -5.76
C ARG A 170 4.71 10.03 -7.10
N TYR A 171 4.22 8.79 -7.08
CA TYR A 171 3.77 8.07 -8.26
C TYR A 171 2.27 8.19 -8.40
N ASN A 172 1.83 8.82 -9.48
CA ASN A 172 0.44 9.24 -9.61
C ASN A 172 -0.51 8.07 -9.90
N PHE A 173 -0.06 6.98 -10.53
CA PHE A 173 -0.83 5.74 -10.65
C PHE A 173 -1.21 5.12 -9.28
N LEU A 174 -0.36 5.29 -8.25
CA LEU A 174 -0.60 4.78 -6.90
C LEU A 174 -1.63 5.59 -6.10
N LYS A 175 -1.94 6.82 -6.49
CA LYS A 175 -2.90 7.66 -5.74
C LYS A 175 -4.30 7.07 -5.73
N ASN A 176 -4.65 6.36 -6.80
CA ASN A 176 -5.95 5.70 -6.97
C ASN A 176 -6.03 4.32 -6.29
N PHE A 177 -4.93 3.81 -5.72
CA PHE A 177 -4.95 2.57 -4.96
C PHE A 177 -5.67 2.81 -3.63
N ARG A 178 -6.38 1.79 -3.16
CA ARG A 178 -6.77 1.71 -1.75
C ARG A 178 -5.52 1.57 -0.92
N LYS A 179 -5.51 2.12 0.29
CA LYS A 179 -4.30 2.23 1.11
C LYS A 179 -4.49 1.50 2.42
N ALA A 180 -3.54 0.63 2.73
CA ALA A 180 -3.48 -0.13 3.96
C ALA A 180 -2.16 0.14 4.70
N ILE A 181 -2.22 0.14 6.03
CA ILE A 181 -1.06 0.20 6.92
C ILE A 181 -1.39 -0.56 8.21
N SER A 182 -0.37 -1.16 8.83
CA SER A 182 -0.49 -1.80 10.13
C SER A 182 0.52 -1.24 11.12
N PHE A 183 0.09 -1.16 12.37
CA PHE A 183 0.88 -0.72 13.50
C PHE A 183 1.06 -1.84 14.52
N ARG A 184 1.94 -1.61 15.47
CA ARG A 184 2.16 -2.47 16.63
C ARG A 184 2.39 -1.59 17.84
N GLU A 185 2.06 -2.07 19.04
CA GLU A 185 2.40 -1.36 20.28
C GLU A 185 3.88 -0.89 20.25
N PRO A 186 4.15 0.42 20.44
CA PRO A 186 5.46 1.02 20.12
C PRO A 186 6.67 0.43 20.86
N TYR A 187 6.55 0.07 22.14
CA TYR A 187 7.65 -0.57 22.86
C TYR A 187 7.93 -1.97 22.30
N SER A 188 6.88 -2.76 22.08
CA SER A 188 6.97 -4.08 21.45
C SER A 188 7.59 -4.01 20.07
N HIS A 189 7.25 -2.96 19.31
CA HIS A 189 7.80 -2.69 17.98
C HIS A 189 9.30 -2.39 18.03
N VAL A 190 9.73 -1.38 18.81
CA VAL A 190 11.14 -0.99 18.87
C VAL A 190 12.02 -2.10 19.43
N ILE A 191 11.54 -2.83 20.46
CA ILE A 191 12.23 -4.02 21.00
C ILE A 191 12.40 -5.09 19.93
N SER A 192 11.35 -5.35 19.14
CA SER A 192 11.40 -6.32 18.03
C SER A 192 12.39 -5.90 16.94
N HIS A 193 12.48 -4.60 16.66
CA HIS A 193 13.40 -4.06 15.66
C HIS A 193 14.86 -4.10 16.15
N LEU A 194 15.14 -3.58 17.34
CA LEU A 194 16.47 -3.62 17.98
C LEU A 194 16.98 -5.05 18.13
N SER A 195 16.13 -5.96 18.63
CA SER A 195 16.49 -7.38 18.76
C SER A 195 16.81 -8.00 17.40
N TRP A 196 16.05 -7.67 16.36
CA TRP A 196 16.32 -8.20 15.02
C TRP A 196 17.68 -7.73 14.48
N VAL A 197 18.02 -6.44 14.64
CA VAL A 197 19.33 -5.92 14.21
C VAL A 197 20.46 -6.53 15.02
N ARG A 198 20.34 -6.61 16.36
CA ARG A 198 21.34 -7.27 17.23
C ARG A 198 21.52 -8.74 16.88
N ALA A 199 20.44 -9.47 16.56
CA ALA A 199 20.52 -10.90 16.23
C ALA A 199 21.35 -11.20 14.96
N LEU A 200 21.63 -10.21 14.11
CA LEU A 200 22.46 -10.40 12.92
C LEU A 200 23.92 -10.70 13.27
N SER A 201 24.44 -10.25 14.41
CA SER A 201 25.82 -10.49 14.87
C SER A 201 25.97 -11.74 15.73
N GLU A 202 24.88 -12.44 16.06
CA GLU A 202 24.90 -13.69 16.81
C GLU A 202 25.47 -14.85 15.97
N SER A 203 26.10 -15.82 16.64
CA SER A 203 26.57 -17.05 16.00
C SER A 203 25.42 -17.79 15.29
N GLY A 204 25.63 -18.24 14.06
CA GLY A 204 24.62 -18.88 13.23
C GLY A 204 23.81 -17.92 12.33
N SER A 205 24.07 -16.61 12.41
CA SER A 205 23.46 -15.60 11.53
C SER A 205 24.35 -15.17 10.36
N GLU A 206 25.49 -15.80 10.13
CA GLU A 206 26.56 -15.33 9.22
C GLU A 206 26.05 -15.09 7.80
N SER A 207 25.27 -16.03 7.26
CA SER A 207 24.67 -15.89 5.91
C SER A 207 23.71 -14.70 5.83
N ARG A 208 22.95 -14.42 6.90
CA ARG A 208 22.07 -13.24 6.96
C ARG A 208 22.88 -11.97 7.11
N PHE A 209 23.86 -11.96 8.02
CA PHE A 209 24.75 -10.83 8.26
C PHE A 209 25.41 -10.35 6.97
N LEU A 210 25.98 -11.26 6.17
CA LEU A 210 26.69 -10.93 4.94
C LEU A 210 25.83 -10.28 3.85
N LYS A 211 24.52 -10.59 3.82
CA LYS A 211 23.55 -10.04 2.83
C LYS A 211 23.11 -8.61 3.11
N HIS A 212 23.41 -8.05 4.28
CA HIS A 212 22.99 -6.71 4.64
C HIS A 212 24.03 -5.65 4.25
N PRO A 213 23.61 -4.39 4.04
CA PRO A 213 24.53 -3.27 3.84
C PRO A 213 25.50 -3.08 5.01
N GLU A 214 26.66 -2.48 4.72
CA GLU A 214 27.75 -2.30 5.69
C GLU A 214 27.34 -1.53 6.94
N TYR A 215 26.49 -0.49 6.80
CA TYR A 215 26.01 0.29 7.94
C TYR A 215 25.14 -0.56 8.91
N ILE A 216 24.33 -1.49 8.38
CA ILE A 216 23.54 -2.43 9.22
C ILE A 216 24.45 -3.44 9.92
N LYS A 217 25.50 -3.93 9.25
CA LYS A 217 26.48 -4.84 9.84
C LYS A 217 27.21 -4.18 11.03
N LYS A 218 27.71 -2.95 10.83
CA LYS A 218 28.36 -2.17 11.88
C LYS A 218 27.43 -1.89 13.06
N LEU A 219 26.20 -1.48 12.78
CA LEU A 219 25.19 -1.26 13.81
C LEU A 219 24.90 -2.54 14.59
N SER A 220 24.75 -3.68 13.91
CA SER A 220 24.52 -4.97 14.58
C SER A 220 25.64 -5.34 15.56
N LEU A 221 26.91 -5.20 15.15
CA LEU A 221 28.08 -5.42 16.01
C LEU A 221 28.15 -4.43 17.17
N LYS A 222 27.79 -3.17 16.93
CA LYS A 222 27.68 -2.15 17.98
C LYS A 222 26.62 -2.53 19.01
N LEU A 223 25.43 -2.93 18.58
CA LEU A 223 24.33 -3.35 19.46
C LEU A 223 24.68 -4.60 20.30
N SER A 224 25.51 -5.52 19.79
CA SER A 224 25.94 -6.69 20.59
C SER A 224 26.83 -6.36 21.78
N ASN A 225 27.41 -5.15 21.83
CA ASN A 225 28.23 -4.70 22.97
C ASN A 225 27.41 -4.12 24.13
N PHE A 226 26.08 -4.03 23.98
CA PHE A 226 25.19 -3.51 25.02
C PHE A 226 24.34 -4.62 25.64
N ASP A 227 24.02 -4.44 26.92
CA ASP A 227 23.16 -5.32 27.70
C ASP A 227 21.74 -4.75 27.71
N PHE A 228 20.80 -5.40 27.01
CA PHE A 228 19.43 -4.92 26.94
C PHE A 228 18.58 -5.28 28.16
N SER A 229 19.16 -5.91 29.19
CA SER A 229 18.53 -6.07 30.51
C SER A 229 18.82 -4.90 31.47
N ASP A 230 19.82 -4.05 31.17
CA ASP A 230 20.21 -2.89 31.98
C ASP A 230 19.69 -1.57 31.37
N PRO A 231 18.77 -0.84 32.05
CA PRO A 231 18.29 0.47 31.59
C PRO A 231 19.39 1.49 31.30
N LEU A 232 20.49 1.49 32.06
CA LEU A 232 21.60 2.43 31.85
C LEU A 232 22.39 2.10 30.58
N SER A 233 22.61 0.80 30.33
CA SER A 233 23.24 0.31 29.10
C SER A 233 22.40 0.68 27.86
N ILE A 234 21.06 0.59 27.94
CA ILE A 234 20.15 1.03 26.88
C ILE A 234 20.27 2.53 26.61
N SER A 235 20.28 3.37 27.65
CA SER A 235 20.43 4.83 27.47
C SER A 235 21.76 5.17 26.80
N LYS A 236 22.86 4.57 27.24
CA LYS A 236 24.19 4.72 26.61
C LYS A 236 24.20 4.26 25.15
N MET A 237 23.51 3.17 24.85
CA MET A 237 23.36 2.67 23.48
C MET A 237 22.69 3.74 22.60
N ILE A 238 21.56 4.28 23.05
CA ILE A 238 20.79 5.30 22.30
C ILE A 238 21.62 6.57 22.10
N GLU A 239 22.29 7.06 23.14
CA GLU A 239 23.18 8.23 23.07
C GLU A 239 24.35 8.03 22.11
N SER A 240 24.81 6.78 21.94
CA SER A 240 25.89 6.46 21.02
C SER A 240 25.47 6.41 19.56
N LEU A 241 24.17 6.33 19.24
CA LEU A 241 23.69 6.16 17.86
C LEU A 241 23.98 7.39 17.01
N GLU A 242 24.56 7.17 15.84
CA GLU A 242 24.74 8.21 14.83
C GLU A 242 23.42 8.55 14.13
N ASP A 243 23.39 9.65 13.38
CA ASP A 243 22.16 10.15 12.75
C ASP A 243 21.43 9.11 11.89
N GLU A 244 22.16 8.32 11.09
CA GLU A 244 21.61 7.28 10.23
C GLU A 244 21.14 6.05 11.02
N GLU A 245 21.86 5.69 12.07
CA GLU A 245 21.51 4.57 12.95
C GLU A 245 20.27 4.89 13.78
N PHE A 246 20.24 6.08 14.38
CA PHE A 246 19.12 6.58 15.18
C PHE A 246 17.85 6.61 14.34
N ARG A 247 17.95 7.03 13.08
CA ARG A 247 16.83 7.08 12.13
C ARG A 247 16.15 5.72 11.90
N LEU A 248 16.84 4.60 12.09
CA LEU A 248 16.25 3.26 11.96
C LEU A 248 15.26 2.91 13.08
N PHE A 249 15.39 3.54 14.24
CA PHE A 249 14.59 3.24 15.43
C PHE A 249 13.69 4.41 15.85
N ASP A 250 14.08 5.64 15.53
CA ASP A 250 13.39 6.88 15.89
C ASP A 250 11.97 6.97 15.33
N ASN A 251 10.99 6.68 16.18
CA ASN A 251 9.55 6.79 15.92
C ASN A 251 9.21 6.19 14.56
N THR A 252 9.66 4.94 14.40
CA THR A 252 9.74 4.26 13.10
C THR A 252 8.37 4.19 12.44
N GLN A 253 7.31 3.94 13.20
CA GLN A 253 5.97 3.81 12.62
C GLN A 253 5.49 5.15 12.06
N MET A 254 5.73 6.25 12.78
CA MET A 254 5.40 7.59 12.33
C MET A 254 6.24 8.05 11.13
N ARG A 255 7.51 7.63 11.04
CA ARG A 255 8.36 7.93 9.86
C ARG A 255 7.80 7.40 8.55
N TYR A 256 7.00 6.34 8.59
CA TYR A 256 6.36 5.77 7.41
C TYR A 256 5.13 6.55 6.96
N ILE A 257 4.67 7.54 7.72
CA ILE A 257 3.41 8.25 7.48
C ILE A 257 3.61 9.74 7.33
N ARG A 258 4.58 10.32 8.05
CA ARG A 258 4.87 11.75 8.05
C ARG A 258 5.10 12.34 6.66
N SER A 259 4.89 13.66 6.56
CA SER A 259 5.01 14.38 5.29
C SER A 259 6.47 14.51 4.81
N ASP A 260 7.37 14.97 5.68
CA ASP A 260 8.77 15.17 5.33
C ASP A 260 9.59 13.89 5.54
N ILE A 261 9.76 13.13 4.46
CA ILE A 261 10.54 11.90 4.50
C ILE A 261 12.06 12.15 4.63
N SER A 262 12.54 13.36 4.35
CA SER A 262 13.97 13.71 4.38
C SER A 262 14.48 14.07 5.77
N LYS A 263 13.59 14.52 6.65
CA LYS A 263 13.91 14.99 8.00
C LYS A 263 14.66 13.96 8.85
N LYS A 264 15.75 14.39 9.46
CA LYS A 264 16.65 13.52 10.24
C LYS A 264 16.06 13.00 11.54
N ARG A 265 15.21 13.77 12.21
CA ARG A 265 14.55 13.43 13.47
C ARG A 265 13.05 13.60 13.35
N VAL A 266 12.32 12.93 14.22
CA VAL A 266 10.88 13.03 14.33
C VAL A 266 10.52 14.01 15.45
N ASP A 267 9.54 14.88 15.22
CA ASP A 267 9.00 15.79 16.22
C ASP A 267 7.46 15.88 16.21
N GLU A 268 6.91 16.85 16.95
CA GLU A 268 5.46 17.05 17.09
C GLU A 268 4.77 17.48 15.79
N ILE A 269 5.48 18.18 14.89
CA ILE A 269 4.91 18.55 13.59
C ILE A 269 4.65 17.29 12.77
N ASP A 270 5.56 16.32 12.85
CA ASP A 270 5.41 15.04 12.17
C ASP A 270 4.20 14.24 12.70
N LEU A 271 3.85 14.39 13.99
CA LEU A 271 2.65 13.76 14.57
C LEU A 271 1.37 14.31 13.95
N ASN A 272 1.23 15.63 13.91
CA ASN A 272 0.06 16.29 13.35
C ASN A 272 -0.14 15.92 11.88
N ASP A 273 0.93 15.98 11.09
CA ASP A 273 0.91 15.60 9.68
C ASP A 273 0.59 14.12 9.47
N SER A 274 1.10 13.25 10.36
CA SER A 274 0.83 11.81 10.26
C SER A 274 -0.65 11.51 10.52
N ILE A 275 -1.29 12.21 11.46
CA ILE A 275 -2.74 12.09 11.72
C ILE A 275 -3.54 12.52 10.50
N VAL A 276 -3.13 13.61 9.81
CA VAL A 276 -3.77 14.05 8.57
C VAL A 276 -3.61 13.00 7.48
N ASN A 277 -2.39 12.51 7.28
CA ASN A 277 -2.08 11.50 6.24
C ASN A 277 -2.80 10.17 6.50
N LEU A 278 -3.08 9.81 7.76
CA LEU A 278 -3.84 8.59 8.07
C LEU A 278 -5.28 8.62 7.54
N LYS A 279 -5.86 9.81 7.30
CA LYS A 279 -7.20 9.93 6.70
C LYS A 279 -7.23 9.42 5.25
N ASP A 280 -6.07 9.34 4.59
CA ASP A 280 -5.97 8.80 3.24
C ASP A 280 -6.00 7.26 3.22
N PHE A 281 -5.86 6.59 4.38
CA PHE A 281 -5.85 5.13 4.47
C PHE A 281 -7.25 4.55 4.58
N ASP A 282 -7.61 3.68 3.63
CA ASP A 282 -8.82 2.87 3.67
C ASP A 282 -8.81 1.87 4.83
N PHE A 283 -7.63 1.36 5.18
CA PHE A 283 -7.47 0.33 6.20
C PHE A 283 -6.30 0.64 7.12
N ILE A 284 -6.58 0.65 8.42
CA ILE A 284 -5.59 0.82 9.47
C ILE A 284 -5.73 -0.36 10.43
N GLY A 285 -4.66 -1.13 10.59
CA GLY A 285 -4.61 -2.31 11.44
C GLY A 285 -3.66 -2.15 12.62
N ILE A 286 -3.85 -2.99 13.62
CA ILE A 286 -2.91 -3.18 14.75
C ILE A 286 -2.53 -4.67 14.84
N ASP A 287 -1.29 -4.97 15.20
CA ASP A 287 -0.70 -6.32 15.26
C ASP A 287 -1.47 -7.25 16.21
N GLU A 288 -2.06 -6.68 17.27
CA GLU A 288 -2.87 -7.36 18.28
C GLU A 288 -4.18 -7.91 17.71
N ASP A 289 -4.70 -7.33 16.64
CA ASP A 289 -5.97 -7.70 15.99
C ASP A 289 -5.76 -7.96 14.48
N ILE A 290 -4.62 -8.57 14.14
CA ILE A 290 -4.17 -8.67 12.75
C ILE A 290 -5.11 -9.51 11.87
N GLU A 291 -5.76 -10.52 12.43
CA GLU A 291 -6.72 -11.36 11.72
C GLU A 291 -7.98 -10.57 11.34
N ALA A 292 -8.50 -9.74 12.25
CA ALA A 292 -9.63 -8.88 11.95
C ALA A 292 -9.26 -7.82 10.90
N PHE A 293 -8.03 -7.29 10.94
CA PHE A 293 -7.54 -6.38 9.92
C PHE A 293 -7.52 -7.02 8.52
N ILE A 294 -6.92 -8.22 8.40
CA ILE A 294 -6.88 -8.96 7.12
C ILE A 294 -8.30 -9.33 6.66
N SER A 295 -9.15 -9.78 7.59
CA SER A 295 -10.55 -10.12 7.29
C SER A 295 -11.33 -8.91 6.76
N THR A 296 -11.14 -7.73 7.36
CA THR A 296 -11.75 -6.47 6.90
C THR A 296 -11.32 -6.13 5.47
N ILE A 297 -10.04 -6.32 5.14
CA ILE A 297 -9.56 -6.15 3.76
C ILE A 297 -10.29 -7.16 2.86
N TYR A 298 -10.23 -8.46 3.13
CA TYR A 298 -10.88 -9.49 2.32
C TYR A 298 -12.37 -9.23 2.07
N LEU A 299 -13.12 -8.89 3.12
CA LEU A 299 -14.55 -8.60 3.04
C LEU A 299 -14.84 -7.41 2.12
N SER A 300 -14.02 -6.37 2.18
CA SER A 300 -14.15 -5.21 1.29
C SER A 300 -13.84 -5.52 -0.19
N TYR A 301 -13.24 -6.68 -0.47
CA TYR A 301 -13.02 -7.24 -1.80
C TYR A 301 -14.00 -8.38 -2.12
N GLY A 302 -15.06 -8.55 -1.31
CA GLY A 302 -16.10 -9.55 -1.50
C GLY A 302 -15.66 -11.00 -1.25
N LYS A 303 -14.54 -11.21 -0.54
CA LYS A 303 -14.04 -12.55 -0.19
C LYS A 303 -14.09 -12.77 1.33
N LYS A 304 -14.16 -14.03 1.75
CA LYS A 304 -14.00 -14.41 3.16
C LYS A 304 -12.53 -14.76 3.41
N TYR A 305 -11.93 -14.20 4.46
CA TYR A 305 -10.63 -14.64 4.92
C TYR A 305 -10.78 -15.91 5.76
N ASN A 306 -10.06 -16.96 5.39
CA ASN A 306 -9.93 -18.16 6.21
C ASN A 306 -8.58 -18.08 6.92
N ALA A 307 -8.61 -17.75 8.21
CA ALA A 307 -7.40 -17.60 9.01
C ALA A 307 -6.52 -18.85 8.90
N LYS A 308 -5.27 -18.63 8.54
CA LYS A 308 -4.22 -19.66 8.61
C LYS A 308 -3.28 -19.25 9.72
N ASP A 309 -2.99 -20.17 10.62
CA ASP A 309 -1.96 -19.96 11.62
C ASP A 309 -0.60 -19.81 10.92
N SER A 310 -0.11 -18.58 10.85
CA SER A 310 0.95 -18.20 9.90
C SER A 310 1.95 -17.22 10.48
N ARG A 311 1.98 -17.02 11.80
CA ARG A 311 3.03 -16.23 12.48
C ARG A 311 4.38 -16.94 12.32
N LYS A 312 5.05 -16.66 11.20
CA LYS A 312 6.41 -17.10 10.89
C LYS A 312 7.41 -16.04 11.36
N ASN A 313 8.63 -16.47 11.67
CA ASN A 313 9.78 -15.59 11.96
C ASN A 313 9.65 -14.72 13.23
N VAL A 314 9.01 -15.25 14.28
CA VAL A 314 9.05 -14.60 15.60
C VAL A 314 10.42 -14.86 16.23
N LEU A 315 11.20 -13.80 16.42
CA LEU A 315 12.43 -13.88 17.19
C LEU A 315 12.06 -14.01 18.67
N ASN A 316 12.32 -15.19 19.26
CA ASN A 316 12.01 -15.48 20.65
C ASN A 316 12.98 -14.80 21.62
N ASN A 317 14.26 -14.67 21.24
CA ASN A 317 15.25 -14.00 22.07
C ASN A 317 15.13 -12.47 21.94
N LYS A 318 14.88 -11.80 23.05
CA LYS A 318 14.86 -10.32 23.17
C LYS A 318 16.08 -9.75 23.87
N PHE A 319 17.09 -10.60 24.13
CA PHE A 319 18.41 -10.23 24.65
C PHE A 319 18.38 -9.45 25.96
N GLY A 320 17.38 -9.72 26.81
CA GLY A 320 17.22 -9.07 28.11
C GLY A 320 16.13 -8.01 28.15
N PHE A 321 15.60 -7.55 27.01
CA PHE A 321 14.47 -6.62 27.03
C PHE A 321 13.26 -7.26 27.72
N ASP A 322 12.80 -6.62 28.79
CA ASP A 322 11.53 -6.92 29.44
C ASP A 322 10.58 -5.73 29.30
N ILE A 323 9.50 -5.92 28.54
CA ILE A 323 8.49 -4.89 28.33
C ILE A 323 7.66 -4.59 29.58
N LYS A 324 7.78 -5.38 30.66
CA LYS A 324 7.14 -5.08 31.94
C LYS A 324 8.01 -4.20 32.84
N ASN A 325 9.28 -4.00 32.48
CA ASN A 325 10.20 -3.16 33.23
C ASN A 325 10.04 -1.68 32.81
N GLU A 326 9.52 -0.85 33.71
CA GLU A 326 9.25 0.56 33.46
C GLU A 326 10.54 1.40 33.27
N GLU A 327 11.66 1.01 33.89
CA GLU A 327 12.94 1.70 33.67
C GLU A 327 13.49 1.41 32.26
N ILE A 328 13.30 0.18 31.75
CA ILE A 328 13.62 -0.14 30.34
C ILE A 328 12.76 0.69 29.38
N LYS A 329 11.46 0.79 29.63
CA LYS A 329 10.57 1.66 28.82
C LYS A 329 11.01 3.11 28.85
N LYS A 330 11.32 3.64 30.03
CA LYS A 330 11.83 5.00 30.18
C LYS A 330 13.11 5.22 29.39
N SER A 331 14.04 4.27 29.40
CA SER A 331 15.26 4.34 28.58
C SER A 331 14.96 4.30 27.07
N LEU A 332 13.95 3.53 26.63
CA LEU A 332 13.53 3.44 25.22
C LEU A 332 12.66 4.61 24.75
N GLN A 333 12.07 5.39 25.66
CA GLN A 333 11.13 6.48 25.35
C GLN A 333 11.63 7.43 24.24
N PRO A 334 12.91 7.85 24.17
CA PRO A 334 13.39 8.73 23.10
C PRO A 334 13.15 8.19 21.69
N LEU A 335 13.09 6.86 21.53
CA LEU A 335 12.88 6.21 20.25
C LEU A 335 11.39 6.04 19.88
N VAL A 336 10.46 6.19 20.83
CA VAL A 336 9.04 5.83 20.61
C VAL A 336 8.03 6.88 21.08
N LYS A 337 8.49 8.00 21.65
CA LYS A 337 7.62 9.05 22.23
C LYS A 337 6.43 9.43 21.36
N TYR A 338 6.66 9.64 20.07
CA TYR A 338 5.61 10.05 19.14
C TYR A 338 4.87 8.86 18.53
N ASP A 339 5.51 7.71 18.37
CA ASP A 339 4.81 6.47 18.03
C ASP A 339 3.78 6.12 19.12
N LEU A 340 4.07 6.35 20.40
CA LEU A 340 3.13 6.21 21.53
C LEU A 340 1.92 7.14 21.37
N ALA A 341 2.17 8.43 21.15
CA ALA A 341 1.10 9.40 20.96
C ALA A 341 0.20 9.04 19.76
N LEU A 342 0.81 8.61 18.65
CA LEU A 342 0.06 8.13 17.48
C LEU A 342 -0.75 6.88 17.79
N TYR A 343 -0.16 5.92 18.49
CA TYR A 343 -0.79 4.64 18.81
C TYR A 343 -2.01 4.81 19.75
N ASP A 344 -1.92 5.70 20.74
CA ASP A 344 -3.04 6.02 21.62
C ASP A 344 -4.24 6.58 20.85
N ILE A 345 -3.99 7.44 19.86
CA ILE A 345 -5.04 7.96 18.97
C ILE A 345 -5.70 6.82 18.18
N LEU A 346 -4.91 5.88 17.66
CA LEU A 346 -5.43 4.72 16.92
C LEU A 346 -6.32 3.81 17.81
N LEU A 347 -5.90 3.56 19.05
CA LEU A 347 -6.66 2.75 19.99
C LEU A 347 -8.00 3.40 20.37
N ASN A 348 -8.01 4.72 20.59
CA ASN A 348 -9.23 5.45 20.93
C ASN A 348 -10.23 5.47 19.76
N ASN A 349 -9.76 5.74 18.54
CA ASN A 349 -10.60 5.71 17.35
C ASN A 349 -11.20 4.32 17.07
N ASN A 350 -10.45 3.25 17.38
CA ASN A 350 -10.94 1.88 17.22
C ASN A 350 -12.02 1.51 18.25
N LYS A 351 -11.95 2.05 19.48
CA LYS A 351 -13.00 1.86 20.49
C LYS A 351 -14.31 2.51 20.06
N GLU A 352 -14.24 3.73 19.52
CA GLU A 352 -15.42 4.44 19.00
C GLU A 352 -16.06 3.70 17.83
N LYS A 353 -15.26 3.18 16.88
CA LYS A 353 -15.77 2.38 15.75
C LYS A 353 -16.40 1.06 16.16
N LYS A 354 -15.96 0.43 17.26
CA LYS A 354 -16.56 -0.81 17.80
C LYS A 354 -17.83 -0.56 18.62
N ALA A 355 -18.11 0.69 19.01
CA ALA A 355 -19.29 1.08 19.79
C ALA A 355 -20.49 1.51 18.92
N LEU A 356 -20.28 1.73 17.63
CA LEU A 356 -21.28 2.00 16.59
C LEU A 356 -21.66 0.69 15.89
#